data_AF-A0A1R1C0B2-F1
#
_entry.id   AF-A0A1R1C0B2-F1
#
_cell.length_a   1.000
_cell.length_b   1.000
_cell.length_c   1.000
_cell.angle_alpha   90.00
_cell.angle_beta   90.00
_cell.angle_gamma   90.00
#
_symmetry.space_group_name_H-M   'P 1'
#
loop_
_entity.id
_entity.type
_entity.pdbx_description
1 polymer ?
#
loop_
_entity_poly.entity_id
_entity_poly.type
_entity_poly.pdbx_seq_one_letter_code
_entity_poly.pdbx_strand_id
1 'polypeptide(L)'
;MYYPIINYEIYQKFKPFVKADIAAYIDIMATESNQMTTSDGGIIISWNELIQRTLEKEAFLNNFPNSNRTSAVKQWISVDYLFYGSDNTPAYDWYTDNEEIRTIDPEVKKAYEKALAKREPNTESVILDTMEKILLVLNQNNDELTPEVRAIIENVQQQFAPE
;
A
#
# COMPACT_ATOMS: atom_id res chain seq x y z
N MET A 1 -4.98 -20.72 -18.61
CA MET A 1 -5.74 -19.45 -18.67
C MET A 1 -4.71 -18.35 -18.89
N TYR A 2 -4.93 -17.42 -19.82
CA TYR A 2 -4.02 -16.31 -20.09
C TYR A 2 -4.68 -15.00 -19.62
N TYR A 3 -3.93 -14.17 -18.89
CA TYR A 3 -4.38 -12.86 -18.44
C TYR A 3 -3.56 -11.79 -19.16
N PRO A 4 -4.09 -11.16 -20.22
CA PRO A 4 -3.35 -10.13 -20.95
C PRO A 4 -3.16 -8.89 -20.07
N ILE A 5 -1.90 -8.48 -19.88
CA ILE A 5 -1.53 -7.24 -19.20
C ILE A 5 -1.15 -6.22 -20.26
N ILE A 6 -1.75 -5.03 -20.22
CA ILE A 6 -1.36 -3.92 -21.09
C ILE A 6 0.03 -3.47 -20.66
N ASN A 7 1.00 -3.48 -21.58
CA ASN A 7 2.32 -2.92 -21.33
C ASN A 7 2.21 -1.38 -21.30
N TYR A 8 2.20 -0.78 -20.11
CA TYR A 8 2.12 0.68 -19.97
C TYR A 8 3.46 1.40 -20.17
N GLU A 9 4.57 0.67 -20.12
CA GLU A 9 5.92 1.22 -20.35
C GLU A 9 6.00 1.96 -21.69
N ILE A 10 5.36 1.41 -22.74
CA ILE A 10 5.37 2.02 -24.08
C ILE A 10 4.67 3.39 -24.11
N TYR A 11 3.81 3.69 -23.14
CA TYR A 11 3.08 4.94 -23.06
C TYR A 11 3.88 6.06 -22.38
N GLN A 12 5.00 5.75 -21.71
CA GLN A 12 5.85 6.78 -21.09
C GLN A 12 6.30 7.86 -22.09
N LYS A 13 6.54 7.48 -23.36
CA LYS A 13 6.90 8.42 -24.43
C LYS A 13 5.84 9.50 -24.71
N PHE A 14 4.59 9.27 -24.28
CA PHE A 14 3.49 10.21 -24.47
C PHE A 14 3.31 11.19 -23.30
N LYS A 15 4.01 10.99 -22.17
CA LYS A 15 3.93 11.89 -21.00
C LYS A 15 4.09 13.38 -21.34
N PRO A 16 4.99 13.81 -22.25
CA PRO A 16 5.10 15.23 -22.62
C PRO A 16 3.89 15.82 -23.36
N PHE A 17 2.98 14.97 -23.86
CA PHE A 17 1.84 15.36 -24.71
C PHE A 17 0.49 15.19 -24.02
N VAL A 18 0.48 14.80 -22.75
CA VAL A 18 -0.74 14.60 -21.95
C VAL A 18 -0.74 15.53 -20.75
N LYS A 19 -1.89 15.65 -20.09
CA LYS A 19 -2.01 16.39 -18.82
C LYS A 19 -1.19 15.70 -17.72
N ALA A 20 -0.79 16.47 -16.70
CA ALA A 20 0.07 16.00 -15.63
C ALA A 20 -0.53 14.82 -14.84
N ASP A 21 -1.86 14.81 -14.65
CA ASP A 21 -2.57 13.68 -14.03
C ASP A 21 -2.41 12.41 -14.87
N ILE A 22 -2.64 12.49 -16.19
CA ILE A 22 -2.48 11.33 -17.07
C ILE A 22 -1.02 10.87 -17.13
N ALA A 23 -0.05 11.78 -17.09
CA ALA A 23 1.36 11.43 -17.02
C ALA A 23 1.70 10.66 -15.73
N ALA A 24 1.20 11.10 -14.57
CA ALA A 24 1.38 10.40 -13.29
C ALA A 24 0.66 9.03 -13.27
N TYR A 25 -0.53 8.95 -13.86
CA TYR A 25 -1.24 7.69 -14.01
C TYR A 25 -0.47 6.68 -14.89
N ILE A 26 0.17 7.14 -15.97
CA ILE A 26 1.03 6.29 -16.81
C ILE A 26 2.19 5.72 -15.99
N ASP A 27 2.79 6.50 -15.09
CA ASP A 27 3.90 6.03 -14.24
C ASP A 27 3.44 4.92 -13.27
N ILE A 28 2.31 5.12 -12.61
CA ILE A 28 1.70 4.10 -11.72
C ILE A 28 1.44 2.82 -12.51
N MET A 29 0.81 2.95 -13.68
CA MET A 29 0.45 1.78 -14.48
C MET A 29 1.64 1.08 -15.13
N ALA A 30 2.67 1.82 -15.52
CA ALA A 30 3.91 1.25 -16.01
C ALA A 30 4.54 0.35 -14.94
N THR A 31 4.66 0.86 -13.72
CA THR A 31 5.17 0.11 -12.56
C THR A 31 4.37 -1.17 -12.29
N GLU A 32 3.03 -1.08 -12.22
CA GLU A 32 2.17 -2.26 -12.00
C GLU A 32 2.21 -3.26 -13.17
N SER A 33 2.34 -2.79 -14.41
CA SER A 33 2.38 -3.67 -15.59
C SER A 33 3.72 -4.36 -15.80
N ASN A 34 4.83 -3.74 -15.38
CA ASN A 34 6.18 -4.30 -15.49
C ASN A 34 6.42 -5.40 -14.45
N GLN A 35 5.85 -5.26 -13.26
CA GLN A 35 5.96 -6.25 -12.19
C GLN A 35 4.69 -6.24 -11.36
N MET A 36 3.98 -7.37 -11.34
CA MET A 36 2.75 -7.53 -10.57
C MET A 36 3.04 -7.42 -9.07
N THR A 37 2.11 -6.81 -8.32
CA THR A 37 2.19 -6.75 -6.86
C THR A 37 1.91 -8.11 -6.22
N THR A 38 1.00 -8.91 -6.79
CA THR A 38 0.62 -10.23 -6.28
C THR A 38 0.65 -11.34 -7.33
N SER A 39 0.88 -12.57 -6.88
CA SER A 39 0.73 -13.79 -7.68
C SER A 39 0.41 -14.96 -6.77
N ASP A 40 -0.51 -15.82 -7.18
CA ASP A 40 -0.96 -17.00 -6.42
C ASP A 40 -1.27 -16.68 -4.94
N GLY A 41 -2.03 -15.60 -4.69
CA GLY A 41 -2.40 -15.17 -3.32
C GLY A 41 -1.25 -14.62 -2.46
N GLY A 42 -0.03 -14.52 -2.99
CA GLY A 42 1.14 -13.95 -2.33
C GLY A 42 1.47 -12.53 -2.81
N ILE A 43 2.07 -11.72 -1.96
CA ILE A 43 2.73 -10.47 -2.35
C ILE A 43 4.12 -10.84 -2.87
N ILE A 44 4.41 -10.53 -4.13
CA ILE A 44 5.66 -10.95 -4.80
C ILE A 44 6.70 -9.84 -4.98
N ILE A 45 6.42 -8.68 -4.38
CA ILE A 45 7.33 -7.54 -4.28
C ILE A 45 7.74 -7.33 -2.83
N SER A 46 8.81 -6.58 -2.59
CA SER A 46 9.21 -6.28 -1.21
C SER A 46 8.20 -5.37 -0.50
N TRP A 47 8.10 -5.45 0.82
CA TRP A 47 7.28 -4.53 1.63
C TRP A 47 7.60 -3.06 1.38
N ASN A 48 8.89 -2.72 1.20
CA ASN A 48 9.31 -1.36 0.86
C ASN A 48 8.71 -0.89 -0.48
N GLU A 49 8.66 -1.78 -1.47
CA GLU A 49 8.11 -1.47 -2.79
C GLU A 49 6.59 -1.38 -2.76
N LEU A 50 5.91 -2.27 -2.01
CA LEU A 50 4.46 -2.19 -1.80
C LEU A 50 4.07 -0.85 -1.16
N ILE A 51 4.79 -0.43 -0.12
CA ILE A 51 4.58 0.86 0.54
C ILE A 51 4.80 2.00 -0.45
N GLN A 52 5.93 2.01 -1.18
CA GLN A 52 6.23 3.04 -2.17
C GLN A 52 5.12 3.15 -3.22
N ARG A 53 4.72 2.03 -3.84
CA ARG A 53 3.64 2.00 -4.84
C ARG A 53 2.31 2.46 -4.28
N THR A 54 2.06 2.26 -2.98
CA THR A 54 0.84 2.74 -2.32
C THR A 54 0.89 4.24 -2.08
N LEU A 55 2.04 4.76 -1.64
CA LEU A 55 2.25 6.20 -1.46
C LEU A 55 2.20 6.97 -2.78
N GLU A 56 2.67 6.40 -3.88
CA GLU A 56 2.55 6.99 -5.23
C GLU A 56 1.07 7.12 -5.65
N LYS A 57 0.24 6.11 -5.34
CA LYS A 57 -1.20 6.16 -5.58
C LYS A 57 -1.88 7.18 -4.68
N GLU A 58 -1.55 7.24 -3.39
CA GLU A 58 -2.09 8.25 -2.48
C GLU A 58 -1.71 9.67 -2.92
N ALA A 59 -0.45 9.89 -3.30
CA ALA A 59 0.02 11.17 -3.82
C ALA A 59 -0.72 11.57 -5.11
N PHE A 60 -1.07 10.62 -5.98
CA PHE A 60 -1.93 10.89 -7.12
C PHE A 60 -3.30 11.41 -6.69
N LEU A 61 -3.94 10.78 -5.71
CA LEU A 61 -5.26 11.21 -5.21
C LEU A 61 -5.21 12.62 -4.61
N ASN A 62 -4.14 12.92 -3.86
CA ASN A 62 -3.95 14.24 -3.24
C ASN A 62 -3.68 15.33 -4.28
N ASN A 63 -2.86 15.04 -5.30
CA ASN A 63 -2.48 16.03 -6.31
C ASN A 63 -3.53 16.21 -7.42
N PHE A 64 -4.32 15.18 -7.72
CA PHE A 64 -5.25 15.17 -8.84
C PHE A 64 -6.66 14.69 -8.44
N PRO A 65 -7.29 15.28 -7.41
CA PRO A 65 -8.59 14.80 -6.91
C PRO A 65 -9.69 14.80 -7.98
N ASN A 66 -9.62 15.71 -8.94
CA ASN A 66 -10.61 15.86 -10.03
C ASN A 66 -10.23 15.13 -11.33
N SER A 67 -9.18 14.29 -11.33
CA SER A 67 -8.83 13.50 -12.51
C SER A 67 -9.93 12.49 -12.84
N ASN A 68 -10.11 12.17 -14.12
CA ASN A 68 -10.96 11.05 -14.52
C ASN A 68 -10.36 9.68 -14.17
N ARG A 69 -9.15 9.64 -13.59
CA ARG A 69 -8.49 8.43 -13.09
C ARG A 69 -8.53 8.27 -11.58
N THR A 70 -9.00 9.27 -10.82
CA THR A 70 -9.03 9.24 -9.35
C THR A 70 -9.72 7.99 -8.81
N SER A 71 -10.93 7.67 -9.28
CA SER A 71 -11.68 6.50 -8.81
C SER A 71 -10.93 5.19 -9.09
N ALA A 72 -10.27 5.06 -10.25
CA ALA A 72 -9.51 3.87 -10.60
C ALA A 72 -8.26 3.72 -9.73
N VAL A 73 -7.51 4.80 -9.51
CA VAL A 73 -6.32 4.79 -8.65
C VAL A 73 -6.69 4.47 -7.20
N LYS A 74 -7.80 5.03 -6.70
CA LYS A 74 -8.32 4.74 -5.35
C LYS A 74 -8.61 3.25 -5.17
N GLN A 75 -9.25 2.60 -6.14
CA GLN A 75 -9.57 1.17 -6.11
C GLN A 75 -8.33 0.25 -6.08
N TRP A 76 -7.15 0.76 -6.46
CA TRP A 76 -5.90 -0.01 -6.44
C TRP A 76 -5.05 0.21 -5.19
N ILE A 77 -5.51 1.04 -4.25
CA ILE A 77 -4.91 1.10 -2.92
C ILE A 77 -5.48 -0.05 -2.10
N SER A 78 -4.71 -1.15 -1.99
CA SER A 78 -5.06 -2.27 -1.13
C SER A 78 -4.52 -2.03 0.28
N VAL A 79 -5.38 -1.46 1.12
CA VAL A 79 -5.11 -1.28 2.56
C VAL A 79 -4.86 -2.64 3.24
N ASP A 80 -5.57 -3.68 2.80
CA ASP A 80 -5.44 -5.04 3.35
C ASP A 80 -4.05 -5.61 3.14
N TYR A 81 -3.54 -5.58 1.91
CA TYR A 81 -2.19 -6.05 1.64
C TYR A 81 -1.15 -5.26 2.40
N LEU A 82 -1.37 -3.95 2.56
CA LEU A 82 -0.41 -3.11 3.25
C LEU A 82 -0.31 -3.44 4.74
N PHE A 83 -1.45 -3.65 5.42
CA PHE A 83 -1.49 -3.76 6.88
C PHE A 83 -1.70 -5.17 7.42
N TYR A 84 -2.38 -6.06 6.70
CA TYR A 84 -2.55 -7.47 7.08
C TYR A 84 -1.70 -8.43 6.23
N GLY A 85 -1.23 -7.98 5.07
CA GLY A 85 -0.60 -8.83 4.07
C GLY A 85 -1.61 -9.63 3.25
N SER A 86 -1.12 -10.66 2.59
CA SER A 86 -1.96 -11.60 1.84
C SER A 86 -1.91 -13.00 2.48
N ASP A 87 -2.77 -13.92 2.01
CA ASP A 87 -2.85 -15.27 2.56
C ASP A 87 -1.49 -15.99 2.54
N ASN A 88 -0.77 -15.91 1.42
CA ASN A 88 0.54 -16.54 1.25
C ASN A 88 1.73 -15.64 1.62
N THR A 89 1.48 -14.41 2.07
CA THR A 89 2.51 -13.44 2.50
C THR A 89 1.90 -12.54 3.58
N PRO A 90 1.61 -13.08 4.77
CA PRO A 90 0.95 -12.31 5.81
C PRO A 90 1.89 -11.22 6.36
N ALA A 91 1.31 -10.18 6.93
CA ALA A 91 2.06 -9.20 7.71
C ALA A 91 2.24 -9.63 9.18
N TYR A 92 1.47 -10.63 9.64
CA TYR A 92 1.51 -11.13 11.01
C TYR A 92 1.68 -12.64 11.04
N ASP A 93 2.49 -13.13 11.96
CA ASP A 93 2.72 -14.56 12.14
C ASP A 93 1.42 -15.28 12.56
N TRP A 94 1.12 -16.37 11.87
CA TRP A 94 0.01 -17.27 12.17
C TRP A 94 0.39 -18.38 13.16
N TYR A 95 1.69 -18.64 13.37
CA TYR A 95 2.21 -19.76 14.14
C TYR A 95 2.91 -19.30 15.42
N THR A 96 2.20 -18.57 16.29
CA THR A 96 2.64 -18.51 17.68
C THR A 96 2.16 -19.77 18.41
N ASP A 97 2.90 -20.21 19.43
CA ASP A 97 2.53 -21.37 20.27
C ASP A 97 1.15 -21.23 20.93
N ASN A 98 0.56 -20.04 20.85
CA ASN A 98 -0.75 -19.69 21.36
C ASN A 98 -1.57 -19.12 20.19
N GLU A 99 -2.33 -19.96 19.48
CA GLU A 99 -3.05 -19.70 18.21
C GLU A 99 -3.93 -18.43 18.17
N GLU A 100 -4.11 -17.74 19.30
CA GLU A 100 -4.83 -16.48 19.44
C GLU A 100 -3.95 -15.22 19.25
N ILE A 101 -2.65 -15.28 19.55
CA ILE A 101 -1.76 -14.12 19.52
C ILE A 101 -1.05 -14.06 18.17
N ARG A 102 -1.24 -12.98 17.40
CA ARG A 102 -0.54 -12.74 16.14
C ARG A 102 0.39 -11.55 16.31
N THR A 103 1.66 -11.68 15.93
CA THR A 103 2.64 -10.60 16.02
C THR A 103 3.12 -10.17 14.65
N ILE A 104 3.43 -8.88 14.48
CA ILE A 104 3.85 -8.36 13.17
C ILE A 104 5.20 -8.97 12.77
N ASP A 105 5.34 -9.31 11.50
CA ASP A 105 6.61 -9.76 10.95
C ASP A 105 7.65 -8.62 11.08
N PRO A 106 8.86 -8.90 11.62
CA PRO A 106 9.89 -7.88 11.80
C PRO A 106 10.31 -7.16 10.52
N GLU A 107 10.26 -7.81 9.35
CA GLU A 107 10.55 -7.18 8.06
C GLU A 107 9.47 -6.16 7.68
N VAL A 108 8.20 -6.45 7.97
CA VAL A 108 7.08 -5.51 7.75
C VAL A 108 7.24 -4.29 8.65
N LYS A 109 7.44 -4.52 9.96
CA LYS A 109 7.63 -3.45 10.94
C LYS A 109 8.79 -2.52 10.53
N LYS A 110 9.92 -3.11 10.13
CA LYS A 110 11.09 -2.37 9.65
C LYS A 110 10.80 -1.58 8.36
N ALA A 111 9.95 -2.10 7.48
CA ALA A 111 9.54 -1.40 6.27
C ALA A 111 8.69 -0.15 6.59
N TYR A 112 7.77 -0.24 7.57
CA TYR A 112 7.02 0.92 8.05
C TYR A 112 7.93 1.98 8.67
N GLU A 113 8.83 1.57 9.57
CA GLU A 113 9.81 2.47 10.20
C GLU A 113 10.66 3.20 9.14
N LYS A 114 11.11 2.46 8.11
CA LYS A 114 11.88 3.03 7.01
C LYS A 114 11.06 3.99 6.14
N ALA A 115 9.78 3.72 5.94
CA ALA A 115 8.90 4.62 5.21
C ALA A 115 8.70 5.95 5.97
N LEU A 116 8.46 5.87 7.28
CA LEU A 116 8.33 7.05 8.15
C LEU A 116 9.64 7.85 8.25
N ALA A 117 10.79 7.17 8.33
CA ALA A 117 12.09 7.85 8.35
C ALA A 117 12.40 8.61 7.05
N LYS A 118 11.74 8.26 5.95
CA LYS A 118 11.84 8.95 4.65
C LYS A 118 10.73 9.98 4.42
N ARG A 119 9.83 10.18 5.39
CA ARG A 119 8.73 11.14 5.25
C ARG A 119 9.30 12.55 5.13
N GLU A 120 8.99 13.20 4.01
CA GLU A 120 9.38 14.60 3.81
C GLU A 120 8.54 15.52 4.70
N PRO A 121 9.09 16.66 5.17
CA PRO A 121 8.34 17.62 5.98
C PRO A 121 7.06 18.08 5.29
N ASN A 122 5.96 18.17 6.06
CA ASN A 122 4.63 18.57 5.59
C ASN A 122 3.98 17.65 4.54
N THR A 123 4.45 16.40 4.40
CA THR A 123 3.76 15.40 3.57
C THR A 123 2.42 15.03 4.21
N GLU A 124 1.32 15.38 3.55
CA GLU A 124 -0.02 14.89 3.87
C GLU A 124 -0.18 13.46 3.33
N SER A 125 -0.32 12.50 4.25
CA SER A 125 -0.43 11.08 3.91
C SER A 125 -1.16 10.34 5.04
N VAL A 126 -2.39 9.91 4.75
CA VAL A 126 -3.19 9.07 5.63
C VAL A 126 -2.50 7.73 5.83
N ILE A 127 -1.86 7.19 4.80
CA ILE A 127 -1.14 5.92 4.88
C ILE A 127 0.05 6.00 5.86
N LEU A 128 0.89 7.03 5.77
CA LEU A 128 2.00 7.23 6.70
C LEU A 128 1.49 7.52 8.12
N ASP A 129 0.46 8.36 8.27
CA ASP A 129 -0.14 8.63 9.57
C ASP A 129 -0.71 7.36 10.22
N THR A 130 -1.25 6.44 9.40
CA THR A 130 -1.74 5.13 9.86
C THR A 130 -0.59 4.23 10.30
N MET A 131 0.51 4.15 9.52
CA MET A 131 1.71 3.40 9.91
C MET A 131 2.28 3.89 11.24
N GLU A 132 2.37 5.20 11.42
CA GLU A 132 2.86 5.81 12.65
C GLU A 132 2.00 5.41 13.86
N LYS A 133 0.67 5.52 13.74
CA LYS A 133 -0.27 5.09 14.78
C LYS A 133 -0.14 3.60 15.11
N ILE A 134 -0.06 2.75 14.09
CA ILE A 134 0.10 1.29 14.28
C ILE A 134 1.41 1.00 15.02
N LEU A 135 2.54 1.58 14.59
CA LEU A 135 3.84 1.37 15.25
C LEU A 135 3.84 1.83 16.71
N LEU A 136 3.16 2.93 17.03
CA LEU A 136 3.02 3.39 18.43
C LEU A 136 2.32 2.33 19.29
N VAL A 137 1.23 1.74 18.80
CA VAL A 137 0.48 0.69 19.52
C VAL A 137 1.30 -0.60 19.60
N LEU A 138 1.93 -1.04 18.51
CA LEU A 138 2.76 -2.25 18.48
C LEU A 138 3.91 -2.18 19.49
N ASN A 139 4.61 -1.04 19.56
CA ASN A 139 5.71 -0.82 20.51
C ASN A 139 5.28 -0.87 21.98
N GLN A 140 3.99 -0.71 22.28
CA GLN A 140 3.43 -0.77 23.63
C GLN A 140 2.83 -2.14 23.97
N ASN A 141 2.59 -2.99 22.97
CA ASN A 141 1.82 -4.22 23.09
C ASN A 141 2.55 -5.43 22.47
N ASN A 142 3.87 -5.53 22.68
CA ASN A 142 4.68 -6.67 22.25
C ASN A 142 4.52 -7.05 20.77
N ASP A 143 4.33 -6.06 19.89
CA ASP A 143 4.15 -6.27 18.45
C ASP A 143 2.90 -7.05 18.05
N GLU A 144 1.91 -7.15 18.95
CA GLU A 144 0.68 -7.92 18.75
C GLU A 144 -0.37 -7.18 17.89
N LEU A 145 -1.13 -7.96 17.10
CA LEU A 145 -2.31 -7.52 16.37
C LEU A 145 -3.52 -7.36 17.31
N THR A 146 -3.45 -6.33 18.16
CA THR A 146 -4.49 -6.01 19.14
C THR A 146 -5.80 -5.52 18.47
N PRO A 147 -6.93 -5.51 19.19
CA PRO A 147 -8.16 -4.87 18.71
C PRO A 147 -7.99 -3.40 18.33
N GLU A 148 -7.08 -2.68 18.99
CA GLU A 148 -6.78 -1.28 18.67
C GLU A 148 -6.08 -1.15 17.31
N VAL A 149 -5.09 -2.00 17.02
CA VAL A 149 -4.44 -2.04 15.69
C VAL A 149 -5.49 -2.33 14.60
N ARG A 150 -6.37 -3.31 14.84
CA ARG A 150 -7.46 -3.63 13.89
C ARG A 150 -8.39 -2.45 13.66
N ALA A 151 -8.80 -1.74 14.71
CA ALA A 151 -9.65 -0.56 14.58
C ALA A 151 -8.99 0.58 13.80
N ILE A 152 -7.66 0.78 13.97
CA ILE A 152 -6.90 1.74 13.17
C ILE A 152 -6.92 1.36 11.68
N ILE A 153 -6.71 0.07 11.37
CA ILE A 153 -6.74 -0.44 9.99
C ILE A 153 -8.16 -0.32 9.39
N GLU A 154 -9.20 -0.69 10.14
CA GLU A 154 -10.59 -0.60 9.69
C GLU A 154 -11.02 0.82 9.31
N ASN A 155 -10.54 1.83 10.05
CA ASN A 155 -10.83 3.22 9.74
C ASN A 155 -10.28 3.63 8.36
N VAL A 156 -9.02 3.28 8.08
CA VAL A 156 -8.40 3.62 6.79
C VAL A 156 -8.95 2.77 5.64
N GLN A 157 -9.35 1.51 5.89
CA GLN A 157 -10.06 0.69 4.90
C GLN A 157 -11.34 1.38 4.41
N GLN A 158 -12.14 1.92 5.33
CA GLN A 158 -13.39 2.63 4.99
C GLN A 158 -13.13 3.87 4.15
N GLN A 159 -12.02 4.59 4.40
CA GLN A 159 -11.66 5.77 3.62
C GLN A 159 -11.30 5.43 2.17
N PHE A 160 -10.60 4.31 1.95
CA PHE A 160 -10.21 3.84 0.61
C PHE A 160 -11.22 2.91 -0.06
N ALA A 161 -12.31 2.56 0.63
CA ALA A 161 -13.36 1.72 0.07
C ALA A 161 -13.94 2.34 -1.23
N PRO A 162 -14.30 1.50 -2.23
CA PRO A 162 -15.04 1.96 -3.39
C PRO A 162 -16.41 2.52 -2.96
N GLU A 163 -16.83 3.61 -3.63
CA GLU A 163 -18.16 4.21 -3.48
C GLU A 163 -19.27 3.32 -4.05
#